data_AF-A0A4S2M9D1-F1
#
_entry.id   AF-A0A4S2M9D1-F1
#
_cell.length_a   1.000
_cell.length_b   1.000
_cell.length_c   1.000
_cell.angle_alpha   90.00
_cell.angle_beta   90.00
_cell.angle_gamma   90.00
#
_symmetry.space_group_name_H-M   'P 1'
#
loop_
_entity.id
_entity.type
_entity.pdbx_description
1 polymer ?
#
loop_
_entity_poly.entity_id
_entity_poly.type
_entity_poly.pdbx_seq_one_letter_code
_entity_poly.pdbx_strand_id
1 'polypeptide(L)'
;MLSGTTSPFSLSKELQSLISATLDNVILPLRKELKQSPQYADILSLEIQDAENKTYEYIAQQISAICNAEEETAHKILKEYPKSETCFKCLGINDDTIQGLLRIRGLGFLHVLEMPDVEVSTILQNYGDSREEIDHILAGLTKIRSNIDLIENDLAFEDDTRNLIKLVIRLTKEDVDGSLSSLIGLPQGDRIFDSPIPPLYVTGPDVSGVKKGYHLVLSSPLNCPSAQLFNGVSDSEPCDSSRDLDELG
;
A
#
# COMPACT_ATOMS: atom_id res chain seq x y z
N MET A 1 20.87 -6.37 3.24
CA MET A 1 21.66 -5.36 3.97
C MET A 1 21.65 -4.08 3.15
N LEU A 2 20.86 -3.08 3.53
CA LEU A 2 20.87 -1.77 2.89
C LEU A 2 21.98 -0.93 3.54
N SER A 3 23.16 -0.98 2.92
CA SER A 3 24.35 -0.23 3.33
C SER A 3 24.34 1.16 2.69
N GLY A 4 24.00 2.15 3.51
CA GLY A 4 24.06 3.59 3.24
C GLY A 4 23.21 4.25 4.32
N THR A 5 23.80 5.10 5.17
CA THR A 5 23.06 5.77 6.25
C THR A 5 22.10 6.80 5.65
N THR A 6 20.97 6.32 5.12
CA THR A 6 19.85 7.15 4.70
C THR A 6 19.35 7.86 5.95
N SER A 7 19.31 9.20 5.90
CA SER A 7 18.83 9.98 7.06
C SER A 7 17.40 9.54 7.44
N PRO A 8 17.00 9.58 8.72
CA PRO A 8 15.65 9.23 9.13
C PRO A 8 14.57 10.01 8.36
N PHE A 9 14.86 11.25 7.98
CA PHE A 9 13.98 12.06 7.14
C PHE A 9 13.85 11.49 5.71
N SER A 10 14.98 11.19 5.06
CA SER A 10 14.99 10.58 3.72
C SER A 10 14.27 9.24 3.71
N LEU A 11 14.52 8.39 4.72
CA LEU A 11 13.85 7.10 4.87
C LEU A 11 12.34 7.28 5.06
N SER A 12 11.93 8.22 5.92
CA SER A 12 10.50 8.53 6.14
C SER A 12 9.82 9.00 4.86
N LYS A 13 10.50 9.81 4.05
CA LYS A 13 9.99 10.26 2.75
C LYS A 13 9.85 9.12 1.75
N GLU A 14 10.85 8.25 1.65
CA GLU A 14 10.82 7.08 0.77
C GLU A 14 9.71 6.12 1.16
N LEU A 15 9.59 5.79 2.45
CA LEU A 15 8.52 4.94 2.98
C LEU A 15 7.14 5.57 2.73
N GLN A 16 6.97 6.87 2.95
CA GLN A 16 5.69 7.53 2.63
C GLN A 16 5.36 7.42 1.14
N SER A 17 6.36 7.57 0.26
CA SER A 17 6.16 7.43 -1.17
C SER A 17 5.72 6.01 -1.54
N LEU A 18 6.29 4.99 -0.91
CA LEU A 18 5.87 3.59 -1.11
C LEU A 18 4.45 3.36 -0.59
N ILE A 19 4.12 3.86 0.62
CA ILE A 19 2.77 3.79 1.20
C ILE A 19 1.74 4.41 0.24
N SER A 20 1.99 5.64 -0.24
CA SER A 20 1.09 6.32 -1.18
C SER A 20 1.00 5.57 -2.51
N ALA A 21 2.12 5.10 -3.06
CA ALA A 21 2.12 4.38 -4.33
C ALA A 21 1.35 3.05 -4.25
N THR A 22 1.52 2.29 -3.17
CA THR A 22 0.78 1.03 -2.95
C THR A 22 -0.70 1.30 -2.73
N LEU A 23 -1.05 2.35 -1.97
CA LEU A 23 -2.45 2.74 -1.78
C LEU A 23 -3.13 3.06 -3.12
N ASP A 24 -2.55 3.98 -3.90
CA ASP A 24 -3.19 4.56 -5.08
C ASP A 24 -3.20 3.61 -6.28
N ASN A 25 -2.15 2.78 -6.43
CA ASN A 25 -1.98 1.93 -7.61
C ASN A 25 -2.39 0.46 -7.37
N VAL A 26 -2.53 0.03 -6.12
CA VAL A 26 -2.85 -1.37 -5.78
C VAL A 26 -4.11 -1.46 -4.93
N ILE A 27 -4.09 -0.94 -3.70
CA ILE A 27 -5.18 -1.16 -2.73
C ILE A 27 -6.51 -0.55 -3.22
N LEU A 28 -6.52 0.73 -3.61
CA LEU A 28 -7.75 1.40 -4.03
C LEU A 28 -8.34 0.80 -5.33
N PRO A 29 -7.56 0.53 -6.39
CA PRO A 29 -8.06 -0.17 -7.57
C PRO A 29 -8.64 -1.55 -7.26
N LEU A 30 -7.96 -2.36 -6.44
CA LEU A 30 -8.43 -3.71 -6.09
C LEU A 30 -9.71 -3.66 -5.24
N ARG A 31 -9.80 -2.76 -4.26
CA ARG A 31 -11.04 -2.55 -3.47
C ARG A 31 -12.21 -2.12 -4.34
N LYS A 32 -11.94 -1.32 -5.38
CA LYS A 32 -12.96 -0.92 -6.36
C LYS A 32 -13.39 -2.11 -7.21
N GLU A 33 -12.45 -2.91 -7.69
CA GLU A 33 -12.72 -4.11 -8.49
C GLU A 33 -13.49 -5.17 -7.70
N LEU A 34 -13.17 -5.36 -6.42
CA LEU A 34 -13.87 -6.29 -5.52
C LEU A 34 -15.38 -6.03 -5.45
N LYS A 35 -15.79 -4.75 -5.52
CA LYS A 35 -17.21 -4.35 -5.54
C LYS A 35 -17.90 -4.64 -6.87
N GLN A 36 -17.13 -4.76 -7.96
CA GLN A 36 -17.63 -4.89 -9.33
C GLN A 36 -17.59 -6.34 -9.84
N SER A 37 -16.66 -7.15 -9.33
CA SER A 37 -16.35 -8.49 -9.83
C SER A 37 -16.41 -9.54 -8.70
N PRO A 38 -17.62 -9.89 -8.21
CA PRO A 38 -17.77 -10.84 -7.10
C PRO A 38 -17.24 -12.25 -7.42
N GLN A 39 -17.14 -12.61 -8.70
CA GLN A 39 -16.56 -13.88 -9.15
C GLN A 39 -15.07 -14.03 -8.82
N TYR A 40 -14.37 -12.93 -8.54
CA TYR A 40 -12.96 -12.92 -8.15
C TYR A 40 -12.78 -12.50 -6.68
N ALA A 41 -13.83 -12.52 -5.86
CA ALA A 41 -13.79 -11.96 -4.52
C ALA A 41 -12.70 -12.59 -3.64
N ASP A 42 -12.51 -13.90 -3.71
CA ASP A 42 -11.51 -14.61 -2.90
C ASP A 42 -10.09 -14.13 -3.23
N ILE A 43 -9.71 -14.12 -4.52
CA ILE A 43 -8.37 -13.71 -4.95
C ILE A 43 -8.15 -12.20 -4.73
N LEU A 44 -9.15 -11.37 -5.01
CA LEU A 44 -9.05 -9.92 -4.80
C LEU A 44 -8.89 -9.59 -3.31
N SER A 45 -9.60 -10.29 -2.42
CA SER A 45 -9.49 -10.08 -0.98
C SER A 45 -8.10 -10.45 -0.47
N LEU A 46 -7.51 -11.55 -0.96
CA LEU A 46 -6.14 -11.95 -0.61
C LEU A 46 -5.10 -10.93 -1.08
N GLU A 47 -5.18 -10.48 -2.33
CA GLU A 47 -4.24 -9.49 -2.87
C GLU A 47 -4.36 -8.13 -2.17
N ILE A 48 -5.57 -7.72 -1.80
CA ILE A 48 -5.80 -6.51 -0.99
C ILE A 48 -5.15 -6.68 0.38
N GLN A 49 -5.36 -7.82 1.05
CA GLN A 49 -4.80 -8.09 2.37
C GLN A 49 -3.26 -8.11 2.33
N ASP A 50 -2.65 -8.72 1.31
CA ASP A 50 -1.20 -8.74 1.14
C ASP A 50 -0.63 -7.32 0.92
N ALA A 51 -1.28 -6.51 0.09
CA ALA A 51 -0.89 -5.13 -0.13
C ALA A 51 -1.05 -4.26 1.13
N GLU A 52 -2.13 -4.46 1.89
CA GLU A 52 -2.36 -3.81 3.18
C GLU A 52 -1.29 -4.20 4.20
N ASN A 53 -1.03 -5.50 4.39
CA ASN A 53 0.02 -6.01 5.26
C ASN A 53 1.37 -5.41 4.93
N LYS A 54 1.72 -5.33 3.64
CA LYS A 54 2.97 -4.72 3.21
C LYS A 54 3.03 -3.23 3.54
N THR A 55 1.90 -2.54 3.42
CA THR A 55 1.79 -1.12 3.76
C THR A 55 1.90 -0.90 5.27
N TYR A 56 1.37 -1.81 6.09
CA TYR A 56 1.53 -1.80 7.55
C TYR A 56 2.98 -1.97 7.97
N GLU A 57 3.77 -2.80 7.28
CA GLU A 57 5.23 -2.87 7.50
C GLU A 57 5.92 -1.53 7.21
N TYR A 58 5.58 -0.87 6.09
CA TYR A 58 6.18 0.43 5.75
C TYR A 58 5.81 1.52 6.77
N ILE A 59 4.57 1.53 7.26
CA ILE A 59 4.12 2.45 8.31
C ILE A 59 4.90 2.19 9.60
N ALA A 60 5.01 0.92 10.02
CA ALA A 60 5.77 0.55 11.22
C ALA A 60 7.24 0.98 11.12
N GLN A 61 7.90 0.70 9.98
CA GLN A 61 9.28 1.13 9.73
C GLN A 61 9.44 2.64 9.80
N GLN A 62 8.47 3.40 9.27
CA GLN A 62 8.50 4.86 9.30
C GLN A 62 8.36 5.37 10.74
N ILE A 63 7.44 4.81 11.52
CA ILE A 63 7.26 5.17 12.94
C ILE A 63 8.51 4.84 13.74
N SER A 64 9.06 3.62 13.62
CA SER A 64 10.29 3.24 14.30
C SER A 64 11.47 4.13 13.90
N ALA A 65 11.56 4.56 12.62
CA ALA A 65 12.60 5.50 12.19
C ALA A 65 12.46 6.88 12.83
N ILE A 66 11.22 7.35 13.05
CA ILE A 66 10.93 8.62 13.74
C ILE A 66 11.29 8.50 15.23
N CYS A 67 10.84 7.44 15.89
CA CYS A 67 11.06 7.21 17.32
C CYS A 67 12.55 7.05 17.67
N ASN A 68 13.36 6.50 16.76
CA ASN A 68 14.81 6.33 16.94
C ASN A 68 15.65 7.52 16.46
N ALA A 69 15.02 8.56 15.88
CA ALA A 69 15.74 9.75 15.46
C ALA A 69 16.04 10.70 16.63
N GLU A 70 17.07 11.54 16.49
CA GLU A 70 17.32 12.63 17.44
C GLU A 70 16.11 13.58 17.52
N GLU A 71 15.84 14.14 18.70
CA GLU A 71 14.64 14.93 19.01
C GLU A 71 14.35 16.03 17.97
N GLU A 72 15.37 16.81 17.56
CA GLU A 72 15.20 17.86 16.56
C GLU A 72 14.82 17.28 15.18
N THR A 73 15.40 16.15 14.81
CA THR A 73 15.12 15.46 13.56
C THR A 73 13.73 14.83 13.59
N ALA A 74 13.35 14.16 14.67
CA ALA A 74 12.01 13.62 14.87
C ALA A 74 10.96 14.73 14.77
N HIS A 75 11.18 15.87 15.43
CA HIS A 75 10.26 17.02 15.38
C HIS A 75 10.12 17.61 13.97
N LYS A 76 11.18 17.58 13.15
CA LYS A 76 11.09 17.98 11.72
C LYS A 76 10.27 16.98 10.91
N ILE A 77 10.48 15.67 11.11
CA ILE A 77 9.78 14.62 10.38
C ILE A 77 8.28 14.62 10.73
N LEU A 78 7.93 14.75 12.01
CA LEU A 78 6.56 14.75 12.52
C LEU A 78 5.67 15.87 11.97
N LYS A 79 6.25 16.91 11.36
CA LYS A 79 5.49 17.95 10.63
C LYS A 79 4.90 17.46 9.31
N GLU A 80 5.47 16.40 8.74
CA GLU A 80 5.09 15.88 7.41
C GLU A 80 4.66 14.41 7.42
N TYR A 81 5.22 13.60 8.33
CA TYR A 81 5.07 12.15 8.34
C TYR A 81 4.79 11.59 9.75
N PRO A 82 4.00 10.52 9.87
CA PRO A 82 3.25 9.85 8.81
C PRO A 82 2.09 10.71 8.29
N LYS A 83 1.79 10.64 6.99
CA LYS A 83 0.65 11.35 6.40
C LYS A 83 -0.65 10.68 6.85
N SER A 84 -1.31 11.31 7.81
CA SER A 84 -2.46 10.71 8.52
C SER A 84 -3.59 10.27 7.59
N GLU A 85 -3.99 11.12 6.63
CA GLU A 85 -5.03 10.77 5.66
C GLU A 85 -4.67 9.51 4.85
N THR A 86 -3.43 9.43 4.36
CA THR A 86 -2.95 8.26 3.60
C THR A 86 -2.99 7.01 4.46
N CYS A 87 -2.46 7.07 5.69
CA CYS A 87 -2.44 5.93 6.60
C CYS A 87 -3.86 5.44 6.97
N PHE A 88 -4.81 6.35 7.19
CA PHE A 88 -6.21 5.97 7.42
C PHE A 88 -6.85 5.30 6.20
N LYS A 89 -6.57 5.80 4.98
CA LYS A 89 -7.04 5.16 3.74
C LYS A 89 -6.47 3.74 3.58
N CYS A 90 -5.22 3.51 3.97
CA CYS A 90 -4.62 2.17 3.98
C CYS A 90 -5.41 1.22 4.89
N LEU A 91 -5.86 1.67 6.07
CA LEU A 91 -6.71 0.89 6.99
C LEU A 91 -8.14 0.66 6.48
N GLY A 92 -8.54 1.29 5.37
CA GLY A 92 -9.90 1.16 4.84
C GLY A 92 -10.92 2.12 5.44
N ILE A 93 -10.47 3.12 6.21
CA ILE A 93 -11.36 4.16 6.73
C ILE A 93 -11.88 5.00 5.56
N ASN A 94 -13.20 5.22 5.53
CA ASN A 94 -13.84 6.02 4.49
C ASN A 94 -13.48 7.52 4.61
N ASP A 95 -13.62 8.27 3.51
CA ASP A 95 -13.23 9.68 3.47
C ASP A 95 -14.00 10.55 4.47
N ASP A 96 -15.29 10.29 4.69
CA ASP A 96 -16.13 11.08 5.60
C ASP A 96 -15.68 10.90 7.06
N THR A 97 -15.41 9.67 7.49
CA THR A 97 -14.84 9.35 8.79
C THR A 97 -13.44 9.97 8.93
N ILE A 98 -12.60 9.93 7.90
CA ILE A 98 -11.27 10.57 7.92
C ILE A 98 -11.39 12.08 8.15
N GLN A 99 -12.30 12.76 7.44
CA GLN A 99 -12.52 14.19 7.65
C GLN A 99 -13.04 14.46 9.07
N GLY A 100 -13.91 13.60 9.60
CA GLY A 100 -14.38 13.65 10.98
C GLY A 100 -13.24 13.57 11.99
N LEU A 101 -12.36 12.58 11.84
CA LEU A 101 -11.21 12.38 12.72
C LEU A 101 -10.26 13.58 12.67
N LEU A 102 -9.82 13.98 11.48
CA LEU A 102 -8.80 15.01 11.30
C LEU A 102 -9.30 16.43 11.58
N ARG A 103 -10.47 16.80 11.05
CA ARG A 103 -10.93 18.21 11.09
C ARG A 103 -11.83 18.52 12.27
N ILE A 104 -12.64 17.56 12.73
CA ILE A 104 -13.59 17.80 13.82
C ILE A 104 -12.93 17.45 15.17
N ARG A 105 -12.30 16.28 15.26
CA ARG A 105 -11.67 15.82 16.51
C ARG A 105 -10.19 16.17 16.64
N GLY A 106 -9.52 16.56 15.55
CA GLY A 106 -8.09 16.84 15.57
C GLY A 106 -7.22 15.59 15.82
N LEU A 107 -7.77 14.39 15.54
CA LEU A 107 -7.10 13.12 15.78
C LEU A 107 -6.28 12.72 14.56
N GLY A 108 -4.96 12.91 14.65
CA GLY A 108 -4.00 12.38 13.67
C GLY A 108 -3.83 10.87 13.78
N PHE A 109 -3.18 10.27 12.78
CA PHE A 109 -2.98 8.82 12.71
C PHE A 109 -2.22 8.26 13.92
N LEU A 110 -1.11 8.91 14.35
CA LEU A 110 -0.34 8.47 15.51
C LEU A 110 -1.18 8.44 16.79
N HIS A 111 -2.04 9.43 16.99
CA HIS A 111 -2.95 9.45 18.15
C HIS A 111 -3.89 8.25 18.12
N VAL A 112 -4.56 7.99 16.99
CA VAL A 112 -5.45 6.82 16.85
C VAL A 112 -4.69 5.50 17.02
N LEU A 113 -3.44 5.44 16.54
CA LEU A 113 -2.59 4.27 16.70
C LEU A 113 -2.24 4.01 18.17
N GLU A 114 -2.08 5.02 19.01
CA GLU A 114 -1.78 4.85 20.43
C GLU A 114 -3.02 4.59 21.30
N MET A 115 -4.22 4.86 20.78
CA MET A 115 -5.48 4.72 21.52
C MET A 115 -5.88 3.25 21.76
N PRO A 116 -6.52 2.93 22.90
CA PRO A 116 -7.09 1.61 23.14
C PRO A 116 -8.19 1.25 22.12
N ASP A 117 -8.27 -0.02 21.72
CA ASP A 117 -9.22 -0.49 20.70
C ASP A 117 -10.68 -0.19 21.03
N VAL A 118 -11.04 -0.22 22.32
CA VAL A 118 -12.39 0.12 22.80
C VAL A 118 -12.74 1.58 22.48
N GLU A 119 -11.77 2.49 22.60
CA GLU A 119 -11.96 3.91 22.32
C GLU A 119 -12.04 4.16 20.82
N VAL A 120 -11.15 3.55 20.03
CA VAL A 120 -11.19 3.61 18.56
C VAL A 120 -12.51 3.06 18.04
N SER A 121 -12.95 1.90 18.53
CA SER A 121 -14.23 1.28 18.17
C SER A 121 -15.40 2.22 18.45
N THR A 122 -15.43 2.83 19.64
CA THR A 122 -16.48 3.79 20.01
C THR A 122 -16.47 5.02 19.10
N ILE A 123 -15.28 5.52 18.75
CA ILE A 123 -15.11 6.66 17.86
C ILE A 123 -15.66 6.37 16.46
N LEU A 124 -15.32 5.23 15.88
CA LEU A 124 -15.74 4.82 14.54
C LEU A 124 -17.25 4.51 14.49
N GLN A 125 -17.80 3.85 15.53
CA GLN A 125 -19.25 3.62 15.65
C GLN A 125 -20.03 4.95 15.63
N ASN A 126 -19.51 6.00 16.26
CA ASN A 126 -20.15 7.31 16.26
C ASN A 126 -20.18 7.98 14.86
N TYR A 127 -19.30 7.57 13.94
CA TYR A 127 -19.32 8.01 12.54
C TYR A 127 -20.15 7.09 11.63
N GLY A 128 -20.66 5.98 12.16
CA GLY A 128 -21.53 5.06 11.43
C GLY A 128 -20.81 3.94 10.69
N ASP A 129 -19.52 3.73 10.94
CA ASP A 129 -18.78 2.59 10.40
C ASP A 129 -19.40 1.26 10.88
N SER A 130 -19.50 0.28 9.97
CA SER A 130 -20.07 -1.04 10.27
C SER A 130 -19.17 -1.84 11.21
N ARG A 131 -19.72 -2.89 11.83
CA ARG A 131 -18.94 -3.72 12.76
C ARG A 131 -17.76 -4.38 12.06
N GLU A 132 -17.99 -4.86 10.84
CA GLU A 132 -17.00 -5.51 10.00
C GLU A 132 -15.88 -4.56 9.59
N GLU A 133 -16.21 -3.32 9.21
CA GLU A 133 -15.21 -2.28 8.91
C GLU A 133 -14.37 -1.94 10.14
N ILE A 134 -15.01 -1.80 11.30
CA ILE A 134 -14.32 -1.52 12.56
C ILE A 134 -13.39 -2.67 12.94
N ASP A 135 -13.84 -3.91 12.86
CA ASP A 135 -13.00 -5.07 13.17
C ASP A 135 -11.79 -5.16 12.22
N HIS A 136 -11.97 -4.83 10.93
CA HIS A 136 -10.87 -4.73 9.96
C HIS A 136 -9.86 -3.63 10.33
N ILE A 137 -10.35 -2.43 10.66
CA ILE A 137 -9.50 -1.29 11.06
C ILE A 137 -8.70 -1.62 12.33
N LEU A 138 -9.35 -2.22 13.34
CA LEU A 138 -8.70 -2.61 14.59
C LEU A 138 -7.64 -3.70 14.37
N ALA A 139 -7.91 -4.67 13.49
CA ALA A 139 -6.92 -5.68 13.09
C ALA A 139 -5.70 -5.03 12.42
N GLY A 140 -5.91 -4.06 11.53
CA GLY A 140 -4.84 -3.29 10.89
C GLY A 140 -4.01 -2.49 11.89
N LEU A 141 -4.65 -1.75 12.81
CA LEU A 141 -3.95 -1.02 13.87
C LEU A 141 -3.13 -1.95 14.77
N THR A 142 -3.70 -3.09 15.17
CA THR A 142 -3.01 -4.11 15.96
C THR A 142 -1.80 -4.67 15.23
N LYS A 143 -1.93 -4.95 13.92
CA LYS A 143 -0.81 -5.43 13.10
C LYS A 143 0.30 -4.40 13.00
N ILE A 144 -0.02 -3.11 12.83
CA ILE A 144 0.97 -2.03 12.81
C ILE A 144 1.71 -1.95 14.14
N ARG A 145 1.01 -1.96 15.28
CA ARG A 145 1.61 -1.97 16.63
C ARG A 145 2.55 -3.17 16.80
N SER A 146 2.08 -4.36 16.45
CA SER A 146 2.89 -5.58 16.50
C SER A 146 4.12 -5.50 15.61
N ASN A 147 4.02 -4.89 14.42
CA ASN A 147 5.16 -4.70 13.52
C ASN A 147 6.19 -3.73 14.11
N ILE A 148 5.75 -2.67 14.80
CA ILE A 148 6.64 -1.76 15.54
C ILE A 148 7.38 -2.55 16.63
N ASP A 149 6.67 -3.34 17.43
CA ASP A 149 7.28 -4.19 18.47
C ASP A 149 8.32 -5.15 17.88
N LEU A 150 8.04 -5.77 16.73
CA LEU A 150 9.00 -6.66 16.05
C LEU A 150 10.28 -5.91 15.66
N ILE A 151 10.17 -4.70 15.10
CA ILE A 151 11.33 -3.88 14.71
C ILE A 151 12.16 -3.51 15.94
N GLU A 152 11.50 -3.08 17.03
CA GLU A 152 12.18 -2.68 18.27
C GLU A 152 12.94 -3.83 18.93
N ASN A 153 12.50 -5.08 18.69
CA ASN A 153 13.15 -6.29 19.17
C ASN A 153 14.10 -6.95 18.15
N ASP A 154 14.45 -6.25 17.04
CA ASP A 154 15.28 -6.77 15.95
C ASP A 154 14.75 -8.10 15.34
N LEU A 155 13.43 -8.30 15.36
CA LEU A 155 12.76 -9.47 14.80
C LEU A 155 12.31 -9.21 13.36
N ALA A 156 12.26 -10.28 12.57
CA ALA A 156 11.76 -10.20 11.19
C ALA A 156 10.22 -10.19 11.17
N PHE A 157 9.64 -9.42 10.23
CA PHE A 157 8.22 -9.50 9.92
C PHE A 157 7.83 -10.93 9.51
N GLU A 158 6.56 -11.26 9.73
CA GLU A 158 5.99 -12.50 9.21
C GLU A 158 6.01 -12.48 7.69
N ASP A 159 6.75 -13.43 7.12
CA ASP A 159 6.80 -13.67 5.69
C ASP A 159 5.79 -14.78 5.40
N ASP A 160 4.56 -14.38 5.07
CA ASP A 160 3.43 -15.32 4.86
C ASP A 160 3.72 -16.30 3.74
N THR A 161 4.50 -15.90 2.73
CA THR A 161 4.99 -16.83 1.69
C THR A 161 5.95 -17.86 2.28
N ARG A 162 6.89 -17.47 3.14
CA ARG A 162 7.78 -18.40 3.86
C ARG A 162 7.01 -19.28 4.85
N ASN A 163 5.99 -18.76 5.51
CA ASN A 163 5.16 -19.53 6.44
C ASN A 163 4.29 -20.54 5.69
N LEU A 164 3.72 -20.16 4.54
CA LEU A 164 3.02 -21.06 3.63
C LEU A 164 3.96 -22.13 3.07
N ILE A 165 5.17 -21.76 2.61
CA ILE A 165 6.19 -22.72 2.16
C ILE A 165 6.57 -23.67 3.30
N LYS A 166 6.80 -23.18 4.52
CA LYS A 166 7.08 -24.02 5.69
C LYS A 166 5.92 -24.96 6.02
N LEU A 167 4.68 -24.50 5.89
CA LEU A 167 3.48 -25.30 6.12
C LEU A 167 3.33 -26.38 5.03
N VAL A 168 3.46 -26.01 3.75
CA VAL A 168 3.45 -26.95 2.62
C VAL A 168 4.57 -27.97 2.78
N ILE A 169 5.79 -27.56 3.14
CA ILE A 169 6.90 -28.49 3.42
C ILE A 169 6.57 -29.42 4.60
N ARG A 170 5.91 -28.93 5.65
CA ARG A 170 5.51 -29.76 6.80
C ARG A 170 4.47 -30.79 6.40
N LEU A 171 3.41 -30.35 5.72
CA LEU A 171 2.33 -31.22 5.23
C LEU A 171 2.83 -32.25 4.22
N THR A 172 3.73 -31.86 3.32
CA THR A 172 4.32 -32.78 2.33
C THR A 172 5.40 -33.69 2.91
N LYS A 173 6.04 -33.34 4.05
CA LYS A 173 6.96 -34.24 4.76
C LYS A 173 6.23 -35.24 5.66
N GLU A 174 5.12 -34.84 6.27
CA GLU A 174 4.25 -35.75 7.05
C GLU A 174 3.55 -36.79 6.15
N ASP A 175 3.42 -36.53 4.84
CA ASP A 175 2.95 -37.50 3.85
C ASP A 175 3.98 -38.60 3.49
N VAL A 176 5.25 -38.47 3.87
CA VAL A 176 6.28 -39.49 3.60
C VAL A 176 6.34 -40.54 4.72
N ASP A 177 5.99 -40.17 5.95
CA ASP A 177 5.87 -41.09 7.09
C ASP A 177 4.40 -41.46 7.29
N GLY A 178 3.92 -42.35 6.42
CA GLY A 178 2.49 -42.63 6.22
C GLY A 178 1.68 -42.89 7.48
N SER A 179 0.59 -42.12 7.65
CA SER A 179 -0.68 -42.58 8.25
C SER A 179 -1.83 -41.57 8.08
N LEU A 180 -2.04 -40.99 6.89
CA LEU A 180 -3.26 -40.17 6.65
C LEU A 180 -4.54 -41.01 6.45
N SER A 181 -4.44 -42.34 6.37
CA SER A 181 -5.61 -43.22 6.32
C SER A 181 -6.41 -43.26 7.64
N SER A 182 -5.92 -42.62 8.70
CA SER A 182 -6.55 -42.66 10.03
C SER A 182 -7.27 -41.36 10.46
N LEU A 183 -7.14 -40.27 9.69
CA LEU A 183 -7.75 -38.96 10.04
C LEU A 183 -8.87 -38.51 9.10
N ILE A 184 -9.02 -39.14 7.93
CA ILE A 184 -10.12 -38.86 7.02
C ILE A 184 -10.86 -40.17 6.78
N GLY A 185 -11.98 -40.35 7.47
CA GLY A 185 -12.93 -41.44 7.22
C GLY A 185 -13.65 -41.27 5.89
N LEU A 186 -12.92 -41.26 4.77
CA LEU A 186 -13.49 -41.42 3.43
C LEU A 186 -13.19 -42.84 2.91
N PRO A 187 -14.19 -43.50 2.29
CA PRO A 187 -14.02 -44.86 1.81
C PRO A 187 -13.03 -44.89 0.65
N GLN A 188 -12.09 -45.84 0.73
CA GLN A 188 -11.19 -46.20 -0.35
C GLN A 188 -12.00 -46.56 -1.61
N GLY A 189 -11.74 -45.86 -2.70
CA GLY A 189 -12.27 -46.17 -4.01
C GLY A 189 -11.27 -45.76 -5.07
N ASP A 190 -10.59 -46.74 -5.64
CA ASP A 190 -9.69 -46.65 -6.79
C ASP A 190 -10.18 -45.66 -7.86
N ARG A 191 -9.44 -44.58 -8.12
CA ARG A 191 -9.44 -43.92 -9.44
C ARG A 191 -8.04 -43.39 -9.80
N ILE A 192 -7.53 -43.99 -10.86
CA ILE A 192 -6.35 -43.65 -11.64
C ILE A 192 -6.37 -42.15 -12.00
N PHE A 193 -5.34 -41.40 -11.59
CA PHE A 193 -5.10 -40.03 -12.06
C PHE A 193 -4.36 -40.08 -13.41
N ASP A 194 -5.13 -40.13 -14.50
CA ASP A 194 -4.66 -39.74 -15.84
C ASP A 194 -5.26 -38.36 -16.14
N SER A 195 -4.56 -37.29 -15.76
CA SER A 195 -4.81 -35.93 -16.25
C SER A 195 -3.57 -35.07 -16.01
N PRO A 196 -3.09 -34.31 -17.01
CA PRO A 196 -1.92 -33.45 -16.84
C PRO A 196 -2.28 -32.27 -15.93
N ILE A 197 -1.42 -32.05 -14.94
CA ILE A 197 -1.46 -30.90 -14.02
C ILE A 197 -1.47 -29.61 -14.85
N PRO A 198 -2.40 -28.65 -14.63
CA PRO A 198 -2.38 -27.37 -15.32
C PRO A 198 -1.10 -26.60 -15.00
N PRO A 199 -0.51 -25.85 -15.95
CA PRO A 199 0.70 -25.08 -15.67
C PRO A 199 0.38 -23.96 -14.67
N LEU A 200 1.15 -23.93 -13.58
CA LEU A 200 1.25 -22.79 -12.66
C LEU A 200 1.66 -21.56 -13.48
N TYR A 201 0.79 -20.56 -13.54
CA TYR A 201 1.11 -19.28 -14.17
C TYR A 201 2.17 -18.55 -13.33
N VAL A 202 3.44 -18.71 -13.70
CA VAL A 202 4.54 -17.89 -13.23
C VAL A 202 4.72 -16.76 -14.23
N THR A 203 4.13 -15.60 -14.00
CA THR A 203 4.49 -14.39 -14.76
C THR A 203 5.68 -13.71 -14.10
N GLY A 204 6.87 -14.26 -14.35
CA GLY A 204 8.13 -13.54 -14.21
C GLY A 204 8.56 -12.97 -15.58
N PRO A 205 9.33 -11.88 -15.65
CA PRO A 205 9.68 -11.24 -16.90
C PRO A 205 10.63 -12.12 -17.73
N ASP A 206 10.24 -12.42 -18.97
CA ASP A 206 11.09 -13.12 -19.95
C ASP A 206 12.33 -12.28 -20.28
N VAL A 207 13.49 -12.72 -19.79
CA VAL A 207 14.81 -12.25 -20.22
C VAL A 207 15.38 -13.22 -21.25
N SER A 208 14.97 -13.08 -22.51
CA SER A 208 15.66 -13.64 -23.67
C SER A 208 15.53 -12.65 -24.83
N GLY A 209 16.54 -12.25 -25.60
CA GLY A 209 17.97 -12.48 -25.61
C GLY A 209 18.56 -11.46 -26.60
N VAL A 210 19.78 -11.00 -26.33
CA VAL A 210 20.48 -9.98 -27.12
C VAL A 210 21.43 -10.64 -28.14
N LYS A 211 21.37 -10.15 -29.40
CA LYS A 211 22.40 -10.10 -30.50
C LYS A 211 22.44 -11.15 -31.63
N LYS A 212 22.11 -10.68 -32.85
CA LYS A 212 22.92 -10.52 -34.11
C LYS A 212 21.94 -10.52 -35.30
N GLY A 213 21.84 -9.60 -36.26
CA GLY A 213 22.73 -8.56 -36.78
C GLY A 213 23.07 -8.88 -38.25
N TYR A 214 22.47 -8.16 -39.23
CA TYR A 214 23.06 -7.64 -40.49
C TYR A 214 22.07 -6.70 -41.24
N HIS A 215 22.63 -5.56 -41.68
CA HIS A 215 22.14 -4.45 -42.54
C HIS A 215 21.57 -4.90 -43.92
N LEU A 216 20.95 -4.13 -44.84
CA LEU A 216 20.60 -2.71 -45.13
C LEU A 216 19.47 -2.80 -46.22
N VAL A 217 18.60 -1.81 -46.48
CA VAL A 217 18.76 -0.81 -47.57
C VAL A 217 17.50 0.10 -47.60
N LEU A 218 17.74 1.42 -47.55
CA LEU A 218 17.10 2.57 -48.23
C LEU A 218 15.63 2.44 -48.70
N SER A 219 14.74 3.42 -48.43
CA SER A 219 14.86 4.78 -48.98
C SER A 219 13.75 5.72 -48.45
N SER A 220 14.12 6.94 -48.09
CA SER A 220 13.28 8.15 -48.22
C SER A 220 13.74 8.87 -49.51
N PRO A 221 12.99 9.80 -50.16
CA PRO A 221 12.47 11.03 -49.53
C PRO A 221 11.13 11.56 -50.10
N LEU A 222 10.53 12.59 -49.46
CA LEU A 222 10.29 13.92 -50.07
C LEU A 222 9.24 14.77 -49.30
N ASN A 223 9.72 15.97 -48.93
CA ASN A 223 9.07 17.28 -48.99
C ASN A 223 7.86 17.65 -48.12
N CYS A 224 8.14 18.48 -47.11
CA CYS A 224 7.34 19.68 -46.81
C CYS A 224 7.53 20.74 -47.91
N PRO A 225 6.62 21.73 -47.99
CA PRO A 225 7.08 23.09 -47.76
C PRO A 225 6.15 23.94 -46.88
N SER A 226 6.80 24.85 -46.16
CA SER A 226 6.29 25.85 -45.22
C SER A 226 5.63 27.07 -45.89
N ALA A 227 5.12 27.95 -45.00
CA ALA A 227 4.93 29.42 -45.16
C ALA A 227 3.48 29.84 -45.55
N GLN A 228 2.85 30.91 -45.02
CA GLN A 228 3.25 31.97 -44.10
C GLN A 228 2.06 32.98 -43.90
N LEU A 229 2.09 33.77 -42.79
CA LEU A 229 1.52 35.15 -42.60
C LEU A 229 0.02 35.29 -42.25
N PHE A 230 -0.48 36.20 -41.38
CA PHE A 230 0.07 37.35 -40.63
C PHE A 230 -0.90 37.80 -39.49
N ASN A 231 -0.32 38.30 -38.38
CA ASN A 231 -0.70 39.40 -37.45
C ASN A 231 -1.93 39.40 -36.51
N GLY A 232 -1.63 39.72 -35.24
CA GLY A 232 -2.54 40.31 -34.23
C GLY A 232 -2.00 40.31 -32.80
N VAL A 233 -1.00 41.16 -32.50
CA VAL A 233 -0.45 41.45 -31.15
C VAL A 233 -1.37 42.40 -30.36
N SER A 234 -1.53 42.20 -29.05
CA SER A 234 -1.53 43.28 -28.04
C SER A 234 -1.40 42.72 -26.61
N ASP A 235 -0.23 42.97 -26.02
CA ASP A 235 0.03 43.01 -24.58
C ASP A 235 -0.55 44.30 -23.98
N SER A 236 -1.03 44.27 -22.73
CA SER A 236 -0.70 45.28 -21.68
C SER A 236 -1.50 45.07 -20.36
N GLU A 237 -0.78 44.70 -19.29
CA GLU A 237 -0.97 45.29 -17.95
C GLU A 237 -0.11 46.60 -17.86
N PRO A 238 0.02 47.37 -16.74
CA PRO A 238 -0.56 47.30 -15.39
C PRO A 238 -1.03 48.69 -14.80
N CYS A 239 -1.36 48.69 -13.50
CA CYS A 239 -1.11 49.73 -12.45
C CYS A 239 -2.33 50.35 -11.72
N ASP A 240 -2.45 49.94 -10.45
CA ASP A 240 -2.50 50.73 -9.21
C ASP A 240 -3.34 52.02 -9.08
N SER A 241 -4.21 52.06 -8.05
CA SER A 241 -4.13 53.07 -6.96
C SER A 241 -5.14 52.81 -5.82
N SER A 242 -4.60 52.33 -4.70
CA SER A 242 -4.75 52.79 -3.30
C SER A 242 -5.90 53.70 -2.81
N ARG A 243 -6.26 53.45 -1.53
CA ARG A 243 -6.81 54.35 -0.45
C ARG A 243 -8.36 54.45 -0.35
N ASP A 244 -9.02 54.46 0.82
CA ASP A 244 -8.65 54.89 2.18
C ASP A 244 -9.40 54.11 3.30
N LEU A 245 -8.86 54.28 4.52
CA LEU A 245 -9.40 53.97 5.85
C LEU A 245 -10.58 54.88 6.25
N ASP A 246 -11.42 54.39 7.18
CA ASP A 246 -11.98 55.05 8.39
C ASP A 246 -13.34 54.40 8.75
N GLU A 247 -13.46 53.75 9.93
CA GLU A 247 -14.09 54.29 11.18
C GLU A 247 -15.62 54.53 11.01
N LEU A 248 -16.56 54.12 11.87
CA LEU A 248 -16.65 53.92 13.32
C LEU A 248 -18.06 53.33 13.63
N GLY A 249 -18.25 52.85 14.87
CA GLY A 249 -19.42 53.22 15.69
C GLY A 249 -20.74 52.50 15.45
#